data_AF-A0A2N7XTH0-F1
#
_entry.id   AF-A0A2N7XTH0-F1
#
_cell.length_a   1.000
_cell.length_b   1.000
_cell.length_c   1.000
_cell.angle_alpha   90.00
_cell.angle_beta   90.00
_cell.angle_gamma   90.00
#
_symmetry.space_group_name_H-M   'P 1'
#
loop_
_entity.id
_entity.type
_entity.pdbx_description
1 polymer ?
#
loop_
_entity_poly.entity_id
_entity_poly.type
_entity_poly.pdbx_seq_one_letter_code
_entity_poly.pdbx_strand_id
1 'polypeptide(L)'
;ETAYLRNASGGRIRGGSTISQQTAKNVFLIQGGGYARKALEAYFTVLIENIWGKRRIMEVYLNVAETGIGTYGVDAASRRYFG
;
A
#
# COMPACT_ATOMS: atom_id res chain seq x y z
N GLU A 1 3.61 5.97 18.39
CA GLU A 1 4.23 7.20 17.83
C GLU A 1 3.78 7.35 16.39
N THR A 2 3.11 8.45 16.04
CA THR A 2 2.63 8.66 14.65
C THR A 2 3.82 8.98 13.75
N ALA A 3 3.77 8.55 12.49
CA ALA A 3 4.85 8.82 11.52
C ALA A 3 5.16 10.33 11.39
N TYR A 4 4.17 11.18 11.62
CA TYR A 4 4.32 12.63 11.66
C TYR A 4 5.25 13.12 12.77
N LEU A 5 5.01 12.71 14.03
CA LEU A 5 5.79 13.15 15.19
C LEU A 5 7.27 12.75 15.06
N ARG A 6 7.52 11.56 14.52
CA ARG A 6 8.87 11.03 14.30
C ARG A 6 9.60 11.66 13.10
N ASN A 7 8.86 12.00 12.04
CA ASN A 7 9.47 12.70 10.91
C ASN A 7 9.80 14.15 11.29
N ALA A 8 9.04 14.76 12.21
CA ALA A 8 9.32 16.09 12.75
C ALA A 8 10.58 16.13 13.64
N SER A 9 10.92 15.04 14.33
CA SER A 9 12.15 14.93 15.14
C SER A 9 13.43 14.69 14.31
N GLY A 10 13.33 14.65 12.98
CA GLY A 10 14.46 14.40 12.09
C GLY A 10 14.84 12.91 11.96
N GLY A 11 15.50 12.56 10.86
CA GLY A 11 15.91 11.19 10.52
C GLY A 11 15.25 10.64 9.26
N ARG A 12 15.40 9.33 9.01
CA ARG A 12 14.87 8.67 7.80
C ARG A 12 13.34 8.73 7.76
N ILE A 13 12.81 9.44 6.75
CA ILE A 13 11.37 9.62 6.54
C ILE A 13 10.70 8.26 6.41
N ARG A 14 9.69 8.02 7.26
CA ARG A 14 8.83 6.84 7.15
C ARG A 14 7.49 7.23 6.52
N GLY A 15 7.02 6.37 5.62
CA GLY A 15 5.67 6.49 5.08
C GLY A 15 4.64 6.30 6.19
N GLY A 16 3.68 7.23 6.30
CA GLY A 16 2.61 7.16 7.29
C GLY A 16 1.37 6.38 6.83
N SER A 17 1.41 5.75 5.65
CA SER A 17 0.25 5.07 5.07
C SER A 17 0.11 3.63 5.57
N THR A 18 -1.11 3.21 5.90
CA THR A 18 -1.40 1.85 6.35
C THR A 18 -1.32 0.84 5.19
N ILE A 19 -1.24 -0.45 5.50
CA ILE A 19 -1.25 -1.52 4.47
C ILE A 19 -2.56 -1.47 3.67
N SER A 20 -3.70 -1.19 4.29
CA SER A 20 -4.99 -1.02 3.59
C SER A 20 -4.95 0.14 2.60
N GLN A 21 -4.37 1.29 2.98
CA GLN A 21 -4.19 2.44 2.09
C GLN A 21 -3.25 2.11 0.92
N GLN A 22 -2.16 1.38 1.18
CA GLN A 22 -1.26 0.93 0.13
C GLN A 22 -1.91 -0.09 -0.81
N THR A 23 -2.76 -0.97 -0.27
CA THR A 23 -3.55 -1.92 -1.05
C THR A 23 -4.53 -1.19 -1.96
N ALA A 24 -5.29 -0.22 -1.43
CA ALA A 24 -6.21 0.60 -2.22
C ALA A 24 -5.47 1.36 -3.33
N LYS A 25 -4.31 1.96 -3.01
CA LYS A 25 -3.47 2.66 -3.99
C LYS A 25 -3.00 1.73 -5.12
N ASN A 26 -2.48 0.54 -4.77
CA ASN A 26 -1.89 -0.37 -5.75
C ASN A 26 -2.95 -1.08 -6.61
N VAL A 27 -4.12 -1.39 -6.04
CA VAL A 27 -5.23 -2.04 -6.78
C VAL A 27 -5.90 -1.07 -7.73
N PHE A 28 -6.13 0.18 -7.32
CA PHE A 28 -6.90 1.12 -8.13
C PHE A 28 -6.05 1.97 -9.08
N LEU A 29 -4.71 1.94 -8.99
CA LEU A 29 -3.76 2.48 -9.98
C LEU A 29 -4.19 3.83 -10.60
N ILE A 30 -4.77 4.72 -9.79
CA ILE A 30 -5.24 6.03 -10.26
C ILE A 30 -3.99 6.87 -10.52
N GLN A 31 -3.57 6.93 -11.79
CA GLN A 31 -2.50 7.81 -12.24
C GLN A 31 -2.99 9.26 -12.21
N GLY A 32 -2.77 9.93 -11.08
CA GLY A 32 -3.11 11.33 -10.88
C GLY A 32 -2.51 11.88 -9.60
N GLY A 33 -1.76 12.99 -9.68
CA GLY A 33 -1.29 13.71 -8.50
C GLY A 33 -2.45 14.41 -7.75
N GLY A 34 -2.14 14.97 -6.57
CA GLY A 34 -3.02 15.93 -5.91
C GLY A 34 -3.99 15.38 -4.86
N TYR A 35 -4.73 16.31 -4.25
CA TYR A 35 -5.63 16.06 -3.12
C TYR A 35 -6.84 15.17 -3.49
N ALA A 36 -7.32 15.25 -4.73
CA ALA A 36 -8.43 14.42 -5.23
C ALA A 36 -8.08 12.92 -5.20
N ARG A 37 -6.87 12.55 -5.65
CA ARG A 37 -6.41 11.15 -5.53
C ARG A 37 -6.38 10.71 -4.07
N LYS A 38 -5.92 11.56 -3.15
CA LYS A 38 -5.82 11.19 -1.73
C LYS A 38 -7.20 11.02 -1.09
N ALA A 39 -8.19 11.80 -1.50
CA ALA A 39 -9.58 11.64 -1.06
C ALA A 39 -10.19 10.31 -1.56
N LEU A 40 -9.96 9.96 -2.82
CA LEU A 40 -10.38 8.66 -3.36
C LEU A 40 -9.67 7.49 -2.66
N GLU A 41 -8.37 7.61 -2.40
CA GLU A 41 -7.60 6.61 -1.65
C GLU A 41 -8.21 6.38 -0.26
N ALA A 42 -8.61 7.44 0.45
CA ALA A 42 -9.28 7.34 1.74
C ALA A 42 -10.66 6.66 1.62
N TYR A 43 -11.48 7.06 0.64
CA TYR A 43 -12.80 6.46 0.39
C TYR A 43 -12.70 4.96 0.10
N PHE A 44 -11.82 4.56 -0.83
CA PHE A 44 -11.62 3.15 -1.16
C PHE A 44 -10.98 2.35 -0.02
N THR A 45 -10.12 2.97 0.80
CA THR A 45 -9.58 2.32 2.00
C THR A 45 -10.71 1.96 2.95
N VAL A 46 -11.61 2.90 3.25
CA VAL A 46 -12.75 2.65 4.13
C VAL A 46 -13.65 1.58 3.52
N LEU A 47 -13.94 1.64 2.22
CA LEU A 47 -14.72 0.62 1.53
C LEU A 47 -14.09 -0.78 1.65
N ILE A 48 -12.80 -0.91 1.35
CA ILE A 48 -12.06 -2.18 1.45
C ILE A 48 -12.06 -2.68 2.89
N GLU A 49 -11.83 -1.83 3.88
CA GLU A 49 -11.82 -2.26 5.28
C GLU A 49 -13.20 -2.71 5.80
N ASN A 50 -14.29 -2.21 5.20
CA ASN A 50 -15.65 -2.64 5.54
C ASN A 50 -16.05 -3.94 4.83
N ILE A 51 -15.62 -4.13 3.58
CA ILE A 51 -16.00 -5.31 2.77
C ILE A 51 -15.04 -6.49 3.01
N TRP A 52 -13.74 -6.22 3.19
CA TRP A 52 -12.71 -7.25 3.32
C TRP A 52 -12.18 -7.35 4.74
N GLY A 53 -12.10 -8.58 5.25
CA GLY A 53 -11.39 -8.86 6.49
C GLY A 53 -9.88 -8.58 6.35
N LYS A 54 -9.21 -8.25 7.46
CA LYS A 54 -7.77 -7.88 7.49
C LYS A 54 -6.86 -8.92 6.82
N ARG A 55 -7.18 -10.22 6.93
CA ARG A 55 -6.44 -11.30 6.23
C ARG A 55 -6.50 -11.16 4.71
N ARG A 56 -7.68 -10.88 4.16
CA ARG A 56 -7.88 -10.70 2.72
C ARG A 56 -7.14 -9.47 2.20
N ILE A 57 -7.15 -8.38 2.97
CA ILE A 57 -6.41 -7.16 2.63
C ILE A 57 -4.92 -7.47 2.53
N MET A 58 -4.36 -8.20 3.51
CA MET A 58 -2.95 -8.60 3.47
C MET A 58 -2.64 -9.51 2.28
N GLU A 59 -3.50 -10.49 1.99
CA GLU A 59 -3.32 -11.40 0.86
C GLU A 59 -3.29 -10.62 -0.47
N VAL A 60 -4.24 -9.71 -0.69
CA VAL A 60 -4.28 -8.90 -1.91
C VAL A 60 -3.07 -7.97 -1.98
N TYR A 61 -2.69 -7.33 -0.86
CA TYR A 61 -1.49 -6.52 -0.78
C TYR A 61 -0.24 -7.28 -1.25
N LEU A 62 -0.03 -8.48 -0.70
CA LEU A 62 1.14 -9.30 -1.01
C LEU A 62 1.16 -9.80 -2.46
N ASN A 63 0.01 -9.86 -3.14
CA ASN A 63 -0.06 -10.26 -4.55
C ASN A 63 0.07 -9.09 -5.52
N VAL A 64 -0.32 -7.87 -5.12
CA VAL A 64 -0.37 -6.71 -6.02
C VAL A 64 0.80 -5.75 -5.79
N ALA A 65 1.47 -5.81 -4.63
CA ALA A 65 2.64 -4.99 -4.36
C ALA A 65 3.76 -5.28 -5.38
N GLU A 66 4.36 -4.22 -5.92
CA GLU A 66 5.57 -4.33 -6.74
C GLU A 66 6.76 -4.63 -5.82
N THR A 67 7.33 -5.82 -5.96
CA THR A 67 8.44 -6.33 -5.14
C THR A 67 9.79 -6.24 -5.85
N GLY A 68 9.79 -5.83 -7.11
CA GLY A 68 10.95 -5.63 -7.96
C GLY A 68 10.50 -5.06 -9.30
N ILE A 69 11.43 -4.55 -10.12
CA ILE A 69 11.08 -3.93 -11.41
C ILE A 69 10.26 -4.91 -12.26
N GLY A 70 9.01 -4.57 -12.54
CA GLY A 70 8.08 -5.39 -13.31
C GLY A 70 7.71 -6.73 -12.65
N THR A 71 8.00 -6.89 -11.35
CA THR A 71 7.67 -8.09 -10.56
C THR A 71 6.63 -7.73 -9.52
N TYR A 72 5.42 -8.23 -9.72
CA TYR A 72 4.29 -8.00 -8.84
C TYR A 72 4.00 -9.28 -8.05
N GLY A 73 3.86 -9.11 -6.74
CA GLY A 73 3.49 -10.17 -5.85
C GLY A 73 4.66 -10.97 -5.30
N VAL A 74 4.52 -11.40 -4.05
CA VAL A 74 5.57 -12.10 -3.30
C VAL A 74 5.91 -13.47 -3.87
N ASP A 75 4.97 -14.18 -4.48
CA ASP A 75 5.25 -15.49 -5.11
C ASP A 75 6.16 -15.33 -6.32
N ALA A 76 5.83 -14.38 -7.21
CA ALA A 76 6.66 -14.06 -8.37
C ALA A 76 8.04 -13.54 -7.95
N ALA A 77 8.11 -12.72 -6.90
CA ALA A 77 9.36 -12.27 -6.30
C ALA A 77 10.21 -13.44 -5.81
N SER A 78 9.60 -14.37 -5.06
CA SER A 78 10.29 -15.51 -4.47
C SER A 78 10.96 -16.36 -5.55
N ARG A 79 10.22 -16.70 -6.61
CA ARG A 79 10.75 -17.44 -7.76
C ARG A 79 11.86 -16.69 -8.50
N ARG A 80 11.75 -15.37 -8.62
CA ARG A 80 12.75 -14.55 -9.33
C ARG A 80 14.07 -14.45 -8.57
N TYR A 81 14.02 -14.29 -7.26
CA TYR A 81 15.20 -13.99 -6.44
C TYR A 81 15.81 -15.23 -5.75
N PHE A 82 15.02 -16.27 -5.50
CA PHE A 82 15.44 -17.45 -4.73
C PHE A 82 15.15 -18.80 -5.41
N GLY A 83 14.54 -18.79 -6.60
CA GLY A 83 14.20 -20.00 -7.38
C GLY A 83 15.35 -20.54 -8.21
#